data_AF-A0A087L563-F1
#
_entry.id   AF-A0A087L563-F1
#
_cell.length_a   1.000
_cell.length_b   1.000
_cell.length_c   1.000
_cell.angle_alpha   90.00
_cell.angle_beta   90.00
_cell.angle_gamma   90.00
#
_symmetry.space_group_name_H-M   'P 1'
#
loop_
_entity.id
_entity.type
_entity.pdbx_description
1 polymer ?
#
loop_
_entity_poly.entity_id
_entity_poly.type
_entity_poly.pdbx_seq_one_letter_code
_entity_poly.pdbx_strand_id
1 'polypeptide(L)'
;MSEKLQKPRNSRSRWTLDEIHFVEKHYGKIPPAEIAAKLGRTLGALGIMADRLGVRCQQSPLWTEKEEAVLRTHYVAGMEIEQLLQLLPGRQVCAVYSRAQKLGLIRGKYWREEECQIIREYYPEHGTAIAERLPGRTPDSVKLKANELGIKFLGEVGKFRIWSEDEWILLEKHQHLSVAEQMLLLPGRSRLSLEKAKARLKARKKSGQYSG
;
A
#
# COMPACT_ATOMS: atom_id res chain seq x y z
N MET A 1 -42.18 -12.09 6.82
CA MET A 1 -42.34 -13.39 7.49
C MET A 1 -40.96 -13.84 7.95
N SER A 2 -40.68 -13.76 9.24
CA SER A 2 -39.34 -14.08 9.78
C SER A 2 -39.18 -15.59 9.94
N GLU A 3 -38.33 -16.20 9.12
CA GLU A 3 -37.88 -17.58 9.30
C GLU A 3 -37.23 -17.72 10.68
N LYS A 4 -37.95 -18.37 11.60
CA LYS A 4 -37.39 -18.75 12.90
C LYS A 4 -36.30 -19.78 12.63
N LEU A 5 -35.03 -19.40 12.79
CA LEU A 5 -33.89 -20.32 12.84
C LEU A 5 -34.18 -21.38 13.93
N GLN A 6 -34.59 -22.57 13.51
CA GLN A 6 -34.84 -23.69 14.42
C GLN A 6 -33.54 -24.02 15.16
N LYS A 7 -33.63 -24.13 16.49
CA LYS A 7 -32.48 -24.50 17.32
C LYS A 7 -32.00 -25.90 16.91
N PRO A 8 -30.69 -26.10 16.69
CA PRO A 8 -30.16 -27.40 16.29
C PRO A 8 -30.41 -28.44 17.38
N ARG A 9 -31.07 -29.54 16.99
CA ARG A 9 -31.53 -30.61 17.88
C ARG A 9 -30.39 -31.26 18.68
N ASN A 10 -29.18 -31.28 18.14
CA ASN A 10 -28.03 -32.02 18.67
C ASN A 10 -26.87 -31.11 19.13
N SER A 11 -27.16 -29.89 19.61
CA SER A 11 -26.14 -28.88 19.93
C SER A 11 -25.17 -29.25 21.08
N ARG A 12 -25.48 -30.28 21.88
CA ARG A 12 -24.64 -30.77 23.00
C ARG A 12 -24.41 -32.29 22.97
N SER A 13 -24.90 -32.97 21.94
CA SER A 13 -24.82 -34.43 21.83
C SER A 13 -23.45 -34.86 21.32
N ARG A 14 -22.88 -35.93 21.91
CA ARG A 14 -21.66 -36.56 21.41
C ARG A 14 -21.84 -37.02 19.96
N TRP A 15 -20.77 -36.97 19.18
CA TRP A 15 -20.77 -37.47 17.81
C TRP A 15 -20.84 -38.98 17.78
N THR A 16 -21.79 -39.52 17.02
CA THR A 16 -21.93 -40.96 16.79
C THR A 16 -21.09 -41.40 15.59
N LEU A 17 -20.78 -42.69 15.51
CA LEU A 17 -20.02 -43.27 14.39
C LEU A 17 -20.74 -43.05 13.05
N ASP A 18 -22.07 -43.17 13.02
CA ASP A 18 -22.88 -42.93 11.82
C ASP A 18 -22.80 -41.47 11.34
N GLU A 19 -22.84 -40.52 12.27
CA GLU A 19 -22.69 -39.09 11.95
C GLU A 19 -21.26 -38.78 11.44
N ILE A 20 -20.24 -39.41 12.04
CA ILE A 20 -18.84 -39.27 11.60
C ILE A 20 -18.68 -39.81 10.18
N HIS A 21 -19.17 -41.03 9.91
CA HIS A 21 -19.09 -41.65 8.59
C HIS A 21 -19.91 -40.88 7.54
N PHE A 22 -21.05 -40.32 7.96
CA PHE A 22 -21.86 -39.45 7.10
C PHE A 22 -21.11 -38.18 6.71
N VAL A 23 -20.44 -37.52 7.66
CA VAL A 23 -19.57 -36.37 7.36
C VAL A 23 -18.45 -36.80 6.42
N GLU A 24 -17.72 -37.85 6.71
CA GLU A 24 -16.62 -38.33 5.87
C GLU A 24 -17.03 -38.59 4.40
N LYS A 25 -18.19 -39.22 4.20
CA LYS A 25 -18.68 -39.60 2.86
C LYS A 25 -19.23 -38.44 2.03
N HIS A 26 -19.84 -37.45 2.70
CA HIS A 26 -20.65 -36.41 2.05
C HIS A 26 -20.01 -35.02 2.08
N TYR A 27 -19.03 -34.77 2.94
CA TYR A 27 -18.34 -33.48 3.02
C TYR A 27 -17.57 -33.22 1.71
N GLY A 28 -17.89 -32.11 1.04
CA GLY A 28 -17.35 -31.75 -0.29
C GLY A 28 -18.21 -32.18 -1.49
N LYS A 29 -19.20 -33.06 -1.29
CA LYS A 29 -20.20 -33.43 -2.33
C LYS A 29 -21.52 -32.67 -2.19
N ILE A 30 -21.86 -32.27 -0.97
CA ILE A 30 -23.10 -31.60 -0.61
C ILE A 30 -22.76 -30.30 0.14
N PRO A 31 -23.54 -29.21 0.00
CA PRO A 31 -23.34 -27.99 0.77
C PRO A 31 -23.28 -28.26 2.29
N PRO A 32 -22.31 -27.68 3.03
CA PRO A 32 -22.18 -27.89 4.48
C PRO A 32 -23.44 -27.52 5.28
N ALA A 33 -24.26 -26.59 4.78
CA ALA A 33 -25.53 -26.22 5.39
C ALA A 33 -26.55 -27.37 5.40
N GLU A 34 -26.65 -28.13 4.31
CA GLU A 34 -27.55 -29.28 4.21
C GLU A 34 -27.07 -30.44 5.09
N ILE A 35 -25.75 -30.65 5.16
CA ILE A 35 -25.14 -31.65 6.06
C ILE A 35 -25.45 -31.28 7.52
N ALA A 36 -25.28 -30.02 7.90
CA ALA A 36 -25.56 -29.54 9.25
C ALA A 36 -27.05 -29.68 9.61
N ALA A 37 -27.96 -29.34 8.69
CA ALA A 37 -29.40 -29.50 8.87
C ALA A 37 -29.79 -30.98 9.05
N LYS A 38 -29.25 -31.88 8.23
CA LYS A 38 -29.52 -33.32 8.28
C LYS A 38 -29.02 -33.97 9.57
N LEU A 39 -27.89 -33.50 10.09
CA LEU A 39 -27.32 -33.96 11.37
C LEU A 39 -27.93 -33.24 12.58
N GLY A 40 -28.80 -32.23 12.37
CA GLY A 40 -29.37 -31.41 13.44
C GLY A 40 -28.31 -30.66 14.25
N ARG A 41 -27.17 -30.31 13.64
CA ARG A 41 -26.02 -29.64 14.28
C ARG A 41 -25.78 -28.26 13.70
N THR A 42 -25.00 -27.44 14.41
CA THR A 42 -24.56 -26.13 13.90
C THR A 42 -23.49 -26.30 12.83
N LEU A 43 -23.42 -25.35 11.90
CA LEU A 43 -22.32 -25.24 10.92
C LEU A 43 -20.93 -25.19 11.60
N GLY A 44 -20.84 -24.52 12.75
CA GLY A 44 -19.59 -24.46 13.53
C GLY A 44 -19.16 -25.82 14.07
N ALA A 45 -20.09 -26.61 14.63
CA ALA A 45 -19.80 -27.95 15.12
C ALA A 45 -19.41 -28.91 13.97
N LEU A 46 -20.09 -28.79 12.83
CA LEU A 46 -19.74 -29.54 11.62
C LEU A 46 -18.33 -29.15 11.13
N GLY A 47 -17.98 -27.85 11.13
CA GLY A 47 -16.66 -27.37 10.74
C GLY A 47 -15.54 -27.95 11.61
N ILE A 48 -15.70 -27.92 12.94
CA ILE A 48 -14.73 -28.51 13.89
C ILE A 48 -14.60 -30.02 13.67
N MET A 49 -15.71 -30.73 13.41
CA MET A 49 -15.64 -32.16 13.14
C MET A 49 -14.95 -32.46 11.81
N ALA A 50 -15.24 -31.70 10.78
CA ALA A 50 -14.58 -31.84 9.49
C ALA A 50 -13.07 -31.56 9.57
N ASP A 51 -12.64 -30.61 10.42
CA ASP A 51 -11.22 -30.39 10.74
C ASP A 51 -10.59 -31.61 11.42
N ARG A 52 -11.28 -32.19 12.42
CA ARG A 52 -10.81 -33.38 13.15
C ARG A 52 -10.72 -34.63 12.26
N LEU A 53 -11.62 -34.76 11.29
CA LEU A 53 -11.64 -35.85 10.32
C LEU A 53 -10.68 -35.60 9.14
N GLY A 54 -10.03 -34.44 9.06
CA GLY A 54 -9.16 -34.07 7.94
C GLY A 54 -9.90 -33.87 6.60
N VAL A 55 -11.22 -34.05 6.56
CA VAL A 55 -12.06 -33.86 5.37
C VAL A 55 -12.33 -32.38 5.07
N ARG A 56 -12.08 -31.50 6.05
CA ARG A 56 -12.00 -30.05 5.82
C ARG A 56 -10.65 -29.70 5.19
N CYS A 57 -10.41 -30.22 4.00
CA CYS A 57 -9.26 -29.85 3.19
C CYS A 57 -9.76 -29.43 1.81
N GLN A 58 -10.02 -28.15 1.65
CA GLN A 58 -9.37 -27.48 0.54
C GLN A 58 -8.16 -26.81 1.19
N GLN A 59 -7.03 -27.52 1.29
CA GLN A 59 -5.75 -26.84 1.08
C GLN A 59 -6.03 -25.93 -0.11
N SER A 60 -6.05 -24.60 0.06
CA SER A 60 -6.18 -23.72 -1.09
C SER A 60 -5.20 -24.27 -2.12
N PRO A 61 -5.63 -24.62 -3.35
CA PRO A 61 -4.78 -25.32 -4.30
C PRO A 61 -3.40 -24.67 -4.30
N LEU A 62 -2.32 -25.45 -4.30
CA LEU A 62 -0.98 -24.86 -4.29
C LEU A 62 -0.91 -23.76 -5.35
N TRP A 63 -0.39 -22.58 -4.96
CA TRP A 63 -0.28 -21.46 -5.90
C TRP A 63 0.65 -21.89 -7.03
N THR A 64 0.14 -21.82 -8.25
CA THR A 64 0.92 -22.13 -9.44
C THR A 64 1.79 -20.95 -9.82
N GLU A 65 2.93 -21.19 -10.49
CA GLU A 65 3.82 -20.11 -10.94
C GLU A 65 3.09 -19.09 -11.83
N LYS A 66 2.10 -19.53 -12.62
CA LYS A 66 1.26 -18.65 -13.43
C LYS A 66 0.42 -17.70 -12.57
N GLU A 67 -0.22 -18.21 -11.53
CA GLU A 67 -1.00 -17.38 -10.60
C GLU A 67 -0.10 -16.41 -9.82
N GLU A 68 1.11 -16.83 -9.46
CA GLU A 68 2.07 -15.92 -8.82
C GLU A 68 2.58 -14.85 -9.77
N ALA A 69 2.83 -15.17 -11.04
CA ALA A 69 3.17 -14.19 -12.05
C ALA A 69 2.06 -13.14 -12.23
N VAL A 70 0.79 -13.56 -12.17
CA VAL A 70 -0.37 -12.66 -12.16
C VAL A 70 -0.32 -11.74 -10.93
N LEU A 71 -0.03 -12.27 -9.74
CA LEU A 71 0.14 -11.43 -8.55
C LEU A 71 1.32 -10.45 -8.71
N ARG A 72 2.51 -10.93 -9.08
CA ARG A 72 3.71 -10.08 -9.25
C ARG A 72 3.48 -8.92 -10.23
N THR A 73 2.66 -9.13 -11.25
CA THR A 73 2.37 -8.12 -12.28
C THR A 73 1.19 -7.23 -11.88
N HIS A 74 0.02 -7.82 -11.67
CA HIS A 74 -1.23 -7.07 -11.56
C HIS A 74 -1.53 -6.60 -10.14
N TYR A 75 -1.15 -7.38 -9.12
CA TYR A 75 -1.33 -6.97 -7.73
C TYR A 75 -0.44 -5.76 -7.41
N VAL A 76 0.84 -5.81 -7.82
CA VAL A 76 1.79 -4.71 -7.65
C VAL A 76 1.37 -3.48 -8.47
N ALA A 77 0.84 -3.66 -9.68
CA ALA A 77 0.27 -2.56 -10.46
C ALA A 77 -0.95 -1.88 -9.81
N GLY A 78 -1.51 -2.45 -8.73
CA GLY A 78 -2.65 -1.88 -8.03
C GLY A 78 -3.99 -2.11 -8.73
N MET A 79 -4.09 -3.18 -9.53
CA MET A 79 -5.35 -3.61 -10.15
C MET A 79 -6.46 -3.80 -9.09
N GLU A 80 -7.70 -3.57 -9.50
CA GLU A 80 -8.85 -3.82 -8.64
C GLU A 80 -9.02 -5.31 -8.35
N ILE A 81 -9.48 -5.62 -7.14
CA ILE A 81 -9.52 -7.01 -6.66
C ILE A 81 -10.49 -7.85 -7.48
N GLU A 82 -11.57 -7.26 -7.97
CA GLU A 82 -12.58 -7.91 -8.83
C GLU A 82 -11.98 -8.34 -10.17
N GLN A 83 -11.18 -7.46 -10.79
CA GLN A 83 -10.49 -7.77 -12.05
C GLN A 83 -9.39 -8.82 -11.83
N LEU A 84 -8.67 -8.74 -10.70
CA LEU A 84 -7.66 -9.72 -10.35
C LEU A 84 -8.25 -11.12 -10.12
N LEU A 85 -9.45 -11.20 -9.53
CA LEU A 85 -10.17 -12.46 -9.34
C LEU A 85 -10.65 -13.08 -10.66
N GLN A 86 -10.93 -12.28 -11.69
CA GLN A 86 -11.23 -12.81 -13.03
C GLN A 86 -10.02 -13.52 -13.65
N LEU A 87 -8.80 -13.08 -13.32
CA LEU A 87 -7.54 -13.73 -13.74
C LEU A 87 -7.15 -14.92 -12.86
N LEU A 88 -7.78 -15.07 -11.69
CA LEU A 88 -7.49 -16.10 -10.69
C LEU A 88 -8.77 -16.89 -10.34
N PRO A 89 -9.35 -17.63 -11.30
CA PRO A 89 -10.61 -18.34 -11.09
C PRO A 89 -10.50 -19.35 -9.95
N GLY A 90 -11.48 -19.35 -9.05
CA GLY A 90 -11.52 -20.25 -7.89
C GLY A 90 -10.70 -19.79 -6.68
N ARG A 91 -10.02 -18.64 -6.75
CA ARG A 91 -9.38 -18.01 -5.58
C ARG A 91 -10.35 -17.09 -4.85
N GLN A 92 -10.19 -17.02 -3.52
CA GLN A 92 -10.92 -16.06 -2.68
C GLN A 92 -10.07 -14.83 -2.41
N VAL A 93 -10.71 -13.68 -2.15
CA VAL A 93 -10.04 -12.41 -1.81
C VAL A 93 -9.01 -12.58 -0.68
N CYS A 94 -9.39 -13.25 0.41
CA CYS A 94 -8.49 -13.51 1.54
C CYS A 94 -7.26 -14.34 1.11
N ALA A 95 -7.44 -15.34 0.24
CA ALA A 95 -6.34 -16.17 -0.25
C ALA A 95 -5.35 -15.37 -1.10
N VAL A 96 -5.85 -14.44 -1.93
CA VAL A 96 -5.04 -13.50 -2.72
C VAL A 96 -4.20 -12.61 -1.81
N TYR A 97 -4.81 -11.97 -0.81
CA TYR A 97 -4.09 -11.11 0.13
C TYR A 97 -3.05 -11.89 0.94
N SER A 98 -3.42 -13.07 1.47
CA SER A 98 -2.49 -13.93 2.20
C SER A 98 -1.32 -14.39 1.33
N ARG A 99 -1.53 -14.70 0.04
CA ARG A 99 -0.43 -15.07 -0.85
C ARG A 99 0.45 -13.89 -1.20
N ALA A 100 -0.15 -12.75 -1.55
CA ALA A 100 0.60 -11.54 -1.84
C ALA A 100 1.50 -11.13 -0.66
N GLN A 101 0.99 -11.21 0.57
CA GLN A 101 1.78 -10.97 1.78
C GLN A 101 2.93 -11.97 1.92
N LYS A 102 2.70 -13.28 1.69
CA LYS A 102 3.75 -14.30 1.71
C LYS A 102 4.81 -14.09 0.62
N LEU A 103 4.44 -13.52 -0.52
CA LEU A 103 5.34 -13.14 -1.60
C LEU A 103 6.00 -11.77 -1.39
N GLY A 104 5.69 -11.07 -0.29
CA GLY A 104 6.19 -9.73 -0.02
C GLY A 104 5.66 -8.64 -0.96
N LEU A 105 4.60 -8.93 -1.72
CA LEU A 105 4.04 -8.00 -2.70
C LEU A 105 3.20 -6.93 -2.02
N ILE A 106 3.41 -5.69 -2.44
CA ILE A 106 2.63 -4.54 -1.99
C ILE A 106 1.80 -4.05 -3.16
N ARG A 107 0.51 -3.77 -2.92
CA ARG A 107 -0.32 -3.14 -3.94
C ARG A 107 0.22 -1.75 -4.22
N GLY A 108 0.39 -1.37 -5.49
CA GLY A 108 0.95 -0.07 -5.88
C GLY A 108 0.22 1.13 -5.28
N LYS A 109 -1.09 1.00 -5.00
CA LYS A 109 -1.91 2.04 -4.35
C LYS A 109 -1.68 2.19 -2.83
N TYR A 110 -1.16 1.16 -2.17
CA TYR A 110 -0.98 1.16 -0.71
C TYR A 110 0.46 1.50 -0.39
N TRP A 111 0.68 2.38 0.56
CA TRP A 111 2.00 2.75 1.08
C TRP A 111 2.06 2.38 2.54
N ARG A 112 3.10 1.65 2.96
CA ARG A 112 3.32 1.37 4.37
C ARG A 112 3.89 2.59 5.07
N GLU A 113 3.70 2.67 6.39
CA GLU A 113 4.19 3.81 7.16
C GLU A 113 5.71 3.89 7.14
N GLU A 114 6.41 2.75 7.08
CA GLU A 114 7.88 2.73 6.95
C GLU A 114 8.33 3.32 5.61
N GLU A 115 7.60 3.04 4.53
CA GLU A 115 7.88 3.63 3.22
C GLU A 115 7.60 5.14 3.22
N CYS A 116 6.50 5.58 3.84
CA CYS A 116 6.18 7.00 4.01
C CYS A 116 7.26 7.72 4.82
N GLN A 117 7.81 7.07 5.86
CA GLN A 117 8.87 7.63 6.68
C GLN A 117 10.17 7.82 5.87
N ILE A 118 10.53 6.85 5.04
CA ILE A 118 11.67 6.97 4.13
C ILE A 118 11.47 8.15 3.16
N ILE A 119 10.25 8.34 2.63
CA ILE A 119 9.95 9.49 1.78
C ILE A 119 10.11 10.79 2.57
N ARG A 120 9.62 10.88 3.81
CA ARG A 120 9.74 12.09 4.64
C ARG A 120 11.18 12.50 4.90
N GLU A 121 12.03 11.52 5.18
CA GLU A 121 13.41 11.76 5.56
C GLU A 121 14.31 12.03 4.34
N TYR A 122 14.17 11.22 3.29
CA TYR A 122 15.15 11.19 2.20
C TYR A 122 14.68 11.88 0.90
N TYR A 123 13.36 12.03 0.66
CA TYR A 123 12.87 12.69 -0.55
C TYR A 123 13.28 14.17 -0.67
N PRO A 124 13.34 14.98 0.40
CA PRO A 124 13.78 16.37 0.29
C PRO A 124 15.18 16.53 -0.33
N GLU A 125 16.10 15.61 -0.02
CA GLU A 125 17.51 15.66 -0.47
C GLU A 125 17.76 14.84 -1.74
N HIS A 126 17.17 13.65 -1.85
CA HIS A 126 17.47 12.70 -2.93
C HIS A 126 16.37 12.64 -4.01
N GLY A 127 15.21 13.25 -3.77
CA GLY A 127 14.10 13.26 -4.71
C GLY A 127 13.64 11.84 -5.06
N THR A 128 13.49 11.57 -6.35
CA THR A 128 13.02 10.25 -6.83
C THR A 128 14.09 9.16 -6.77
N ALA A 129 15.36 9.48 -6.49
CA ALA A 129 16.42 8.48 -6.37
C ALA A 129 16.19 7.52 -5.18
N ILE A 130 15.37 7.91 -4.20
CA ILE A 130 14.99 7.03 -3.09
C ILE A 130 14.21 5.79 -3.54
N ALA A 131 13.71 5.75 -4.79
CA ALA A 131 13.07 4.56 -5.34
C ALA A 131 13.99 3.33 -5.33
N GLU A 132 15.32 3.52 -5.41
CA GLU A 132 16.30 2.43 -5.27
C GLU A 132 16.27 1.76 -3.89
N ARG A 133 15.82 2.50 -2.86
CA ARG A 133 15.69 2.02 -1.48
C ARG A 133 14.29 1.46 -1.17
N LEU A 134 13.36 1.59 -2.10
CA LEU A 134 11.95 1.20 -1.95
C LEU A 134 11.63 0.05 -2.92
N PRO A 135 11.84 -1.21 -2.50
CA PRO A 135 11.64 -2.36 -3.39
C PRO A 135 10.19 -2.42 -3.88
N GLY A 136 10.02 -2.48 -5.22
CA GLY A 136 8.71 -2.51 -5.86
C GLY A 136 8.06 -1.14 -6.08
N ARG A 137 8.76 -0.03 -5.79
CA ARG A 137 8.30 1.33 -6.10
C ARG A 137 9.03 1.91 -7.29
N THR A 138 8.30 2.63 -8.12
CA THR A 138 8.88 3.36 -9.25
C THR A 138 9.19 4.80 -8.82
N PRO A 139 10.18 5.47 -9.46
CA PRO A 139 10.45 6.90 -9.29
C PRO A 139 9.19 7.77 -9.36
N ASP A 140 8.30 7.46 -10.31
CA ASP A 140 7.02 8.17 -10.48
C ASP A 140 6.06 7.94 -9.31
N SER A 141 5.92 6.70 -8.82
CA SER A 141 5.09 6.42 -7.65
C SER A 141 5.57 7.16 -6.40
N VAL A 142 6.90 7.26 -6.23
CA VAL A 142 7.53 7.99 -5.12
C VAL A 142 7.23 9.48 -5.24
N LYS A 143 7.36 10.07 -6.43
CA LYS A 143 7.03 11.47 -6.68
C LYS A 143 5.56 11.79 -6.38
N LEU A 144 4.65 10.92 -6.82
CA LEU A 144 3.22 11.06 -6.53
C LEU A 144 2.96 10.99 -5.03
N LYS A 145 3.58 10.03 -4.33
CA LYS A 145 3.40 9.89 -2.89
C LYS A 145 3.99 11.06 -2.10
N ALA A 146 5.16 11.57 -2.50
CA ALA A 146 5.74 12.76 -1.88
C ALA A 146 4.83 13.98 -2.03
N ASN A 147 4.22 14.16 -3.21
CA ASN A 147 3.22 15.22 -3.42
C ASN A 147 2.00 15.04 -2.52
N GLU A 148 1.48 13.82 -2.38
CA GLU A 148 0.36 13.49 -1.48
C GLU A 148 0.70 13.80 -0.01
N LEU A 149 1.96 13.54 0.40
CA LEU A 149 2.47 13.85 1.73
C LEU A 149 2.87 15.33 1.91
N GLY A 150 2.74 16.17 0.87
CA GLY A 150 3.11 17.59 0.91
C GLY A 150 4.62 17.87 0.90
N ILE A 151 5.44 16.89 0.51
CA ILE A 151 6.90 16.92 0.59
C ILE A 151 7.48 17.38 -0.72
N LYS A 152 8.28 18.44 -0.67
CA LYS A 152 8.93 19.01 -1.85
C LYS A 152 10.38 18.57 -1.89
N PHE A 153 10.82 18.22 -3.10
CA PHE A 153 12.24 18.01 -3.37
C PHE A 153 12.97 19.36 -3.27
N LEU A 154 13.85 19.51 -2.28
CA LEU A 154 14.61 20.74 -2.05
C LEU A 154 15.75 20.90 -3.05
N GLY A 155 16.16 19.80 -3.69
CA GLY A 155 17.05 19.81 -4.83
C GLY A 155 18.44 19.27 -4.58
N GLU A 156 19.08 18.79 -5.64
CA GLU A 156 20.47 18.35 -5.63
C GLU A 156 21.42 19.55 -5.77
N VAL A 157 22.54 19.54 -5.03
CA VAL A 157 23.57 20.58 -5.11
C VAL A 157 24.02 20.75 -6.56
N GLY A 158 23.81 21.94 -7.11
CA GLY A 158 24.29 22.32 -8.45
C GLY A 158 23.35 22.01 -9.63
N LYS A 159 22.28 21.22 -9.48
CA LYS A 159 21.42 20.86 -10.63
C LYS A 159 20.03 21.52 -10.61
N PHE A 160 19.26 21.49 -9.51
CA PHE A 160 18.05 22.32 -9.34
C PHE A 160 17.67 22.37 -7.86
N ARG A 161 17.86 23.52 -7.19
CA ARG A 161 17.56 23.69 -5.75
C ARG A 161 16.45 24.71 -5.51
N ILE A 162 15.39 24.32 -4.80
CA ILE A 162 14.32 25.24 -4.38
C ILE A 162 14.87 26.16 -3.29
N TRP A 163 14.56 27.45 -3.34
CA TRP A 163 14.96 28.40 -2.29
C TRP A 163 14.14 28.16 -1.03
N SER A 164 14.80 27.86 0.08
CA SER A 164 14.16 27.79 1.40
C SER A 164 13.80 29.19 1.91
N GLU A 165 12.90 29.27 2.89
CA GLU A 165 12.55 30.53 3.54
C GLU A 165 13.78 31.17 4.21
N ASP A 166 14.63 30.38 4.87
CA ASP A 166 15.88 30.86 5.47
C ASP A 166 16.83 31.44 4.44
N GLU A 167 16.98 30.81 3.27
CA GLU A 167 17.80 31.33 2.19
C GLU A 167 17.25 32.64 1.61
N TRP A 168 15.92 32.79 1.54
CA TRP A 168 15.29 34.06 1.15
C TRP A 168 15.56 35.16 2.17
N ILE A 169 15.44 34.86 3.47
CA ILE A 169 15.71 35.81 4.56
C ILE A 169 17.19 36.24 4.53
N LEU A 170 18.11 35.29 4.37
CA LEU A 170 19.54 35.57 4.23
C LEU A 170 19.84 36.44 3.01
N LEU A 171 19.26 36.11 1.85
CA LEU A 171 19.44 36.92 0.64
C LEU A 171 18.90 38.35 0.82
N GLU A 172 17.77 38.50 1.52
CA GLU A 172 17.18 39.81 1.79
C GLU A 172 18.04 40.67 2.74
N LYS A 173 18.57 40.07 3.81
CA LYS A 173 19.45 40.75 4.77
C LYS A 173 20.79 41.17 4.13
N HIS A 174 21.32 40.34 3.24
CA HIS A 174 22.65 40.52 2.64
C HIS A 174 22.62 41.11 1.21
N GLN A 175 21.57 41.86 0.84
CA GLN A 175 21.48 42.49 -0.49
C GLN A 175 22.60 43.48 -0.81
N HIS A 176 23.19 44.08 0.23
CA HIS A 176 24.27 45.07 0.13
C HIS A 176 25.64 44.44 -0.18
N LEU A 177 25.83 43.15 0.08
CA LEU A 177 27.09 42.46 -0.17
C LEU A 177 27.30 42.16 -1.66
N SER A 178 28.55 41.95 -2.06
CA SER A 178 28.89 41.50 -3.41
C SER A 178 28.32 40.11 -3.70
N VAL A 179 28.20 39.76 -4.99
CA VAL A 179 27.70 38.43 -5.38
C VAL A 179 28.65 37.32 -4.87
N ALA A 180 29.95 37.57 -4.81
CA ALA A 180 30.93 36.61 -4.30
C ALA A 180 30.75 36.34 -2.80
N GLU A 181 30.54 37.38 -1.98
CA GLU A 181 30.28 37.23 -0.55
C GLU A 181 28.93 36.56 -0.28
N GLN A 182 27.91 36.83 -1.09
CA GLN A 182 26.63 36.14 -1.00
C GLN A 182 26.72 34.65 -1.36
N MET A 183 27.61 34.28 -2.29
CA MET A 183 27.87 32.87 -2.60
C MET A 183 28.54 32.14 -1.43
N LEU A 184 29.38 32.83 -0.63
CA LEU A 184 29.96 32.25 0.59
C LEU A 184 28.91 31.99 1.66
N LEU A 185 27.92 32.87 1.79
CA LEU A 185 26.82 32.73 2.75
C LEU A 185 25.74 31.73 2.31
N LEU A 186 25.67 31.41 1.01
CA LEU A 186 24.69 30.50 0.43
C LEU A 186 25.38 29.34 -0.29
N PRO A 187 26.01 28.41 0.45
CA PRO A 187 26.73 27.28 -0.14
C PRO A 187 25.80 26.42 -1.00
N GLY A 188 26.29 26.05 -2.19
CA GLY A 188 25.54 25.27 -3.18
C GLY A 188 24.68 26.10 -4.16
N ARG A 189 24.65 27.44 -4.04
CA ARG A 189 24.00 28.33 -5.02
C ARG A 189 24.98 28.81 -6.08
N SER A 190 24.64 28.59 -7.35
CA SER A 190 25.40 29.18 -8.47
C SER A 190 25.15 30.68 -8.59
N ARG A 191 26.10 31.42 -9.16
CA ARG A 191 25.96 32.85 -9.47
C ARG A 191 24.65 33.17 -10.21
N LEU A 192 24.33 32.37 -11.23
CA LEU A 192 23.11 32.49 -12.02
C LEU A 192 21.84 32.27 -11.17
N SER A 193 21.87 31.34 -10.21
CA SER A 193 20.76 31.11 -9.27
C SER A 193 20.52 32.33 -8.38
N LEU A 194 21.59 32.95 -7.86
CA LEU A 194 21.50 34.15 -7.02
C LEU A 194 20.94 35.35 -7.79
N GLU A 195 21.41 35.59 -9.02
CA GLU A 195 20.93 36.70 -9.85
C GLU A 195 19.44 36.56 -10.17
N LYS A 196 18.99 35.35 -10.55
CA LYS A 196 17.56 35.05 -10.77
C LYS A 196 16.73 35.23 -9.50
N ALA A 197 17.25 34.83 -8.34
CA ALA A 197 16.55 35.01 -7.06
C ALA A 197 16.43 36.48 -6.66
N LYS A 198 17.51 37.28 -6.84
CA LYS A 198 17.48 38.74 -6.64
C LYS A 198 16.44 39.41 -7.52
N ALA A 199 16.34 39.01 -8.80
CA ALA A 199 15.34 39.54 -9.72
C ALA A 199 13.90 39.24 -9.23
N ARG A 200 13.65 38.01 -8.75
CA ARG A 200 12.36 37.61 -8.16
C ARG A 200 12.04 38.40 -6.88
N LEU A 201 13.03 38.63 -6.01
CA LEU A 201 12.86 39.41 -4.78
C LEU A 201 12.46 40.86 -5.10
N LYS A 202 13.13 41.49 -6.07
CA LYS A 202 12.78 42.84 -6.55
C LYS A 202 11.37 42.89 -7.14
N ALA A 203 11.00 41.89 -7.95
CA ALA A 203 9.67 41.79 -8.52
C ALA A 203 8.58 41.66 -7.43
N ARG A 204 8.82 40.85 -6.39
CA ARG A 204 7.90 40.66 -5.25
C ARG A 204 7.69 41.94 -4.44
N LYS A 205 8.76 42.73 -4.22
CA LYS A 205 8.66 44.05 -3.58
C LYS A 205 7.89 45.05 -4.43
N LYS A 206 8.11 45.04 -5.74
CA LYS A 206 7.38 45.90 -6.68
C LYS A 206 5.90 45.54 -6.71
N SER A 207 5.53 44.26 -6.84
CA SER A 207 4.11 43.85 -6.85
C SER A 207 3.38 44.14 -5.54
N GLY A 208 4.06 44.06 -4.39
CA GLY A 208 3.47 44.45 -3.09
C GLY A 208 3.24 45.96 -2.92
N GLN A 209 3.95 46.79 -3.69
CA GLN A 209 3.80 48.26 -3.67
C GLN A 209 2.65 48.78 -4.56
N TYR A 210 2.09 47.97 -5.48
CA TYR A 210 1.00 48.36 -6.38
C TYR A 210 -0.35 47.67 -6.05
N SER A 211 -0.42 46.94 -4.94
CA SER A 211 -1.63 46.23 -4.48
C SER A 211 -2.24 46.83 -3.21
N GLY A 212 -1.86 48.07 -2.86
CA GLY A 212 -2.39 48.83 -1.74
C GLY A 212 -3.24 50.00 -2.20
#